data_AF-A0A1F8NMU9-F1
#
_entry.id   AF-A0A1F8NMU9-F1
#
_cell.length_a   1.000
_cell.length_b   1.000
_cell.length_c   1.000
_cell.angle_alpha   90.00
_cell.angle_beta   90.00
_cell.angle_gamma   90.00
#
_symmetry.space_group_name_H-M   'P 1'
#
loop_
_entity.id
_entity.type
_entity.pdbx_description
1 polymer ?
#
loop_
_entity_poly.entity_id
_entity_poly.type
_entity_poly.pdbx_seq_one_letter_code
_entity_poly.pdbx_strand_id
1 'polypeptide(L)'
;MSAESAYPCPECQLGTVSARRVTYFIFRNGQPVTVPDFPAWVCDVCGRREYDTAALAELQAMLDTGSQPRRRTRRPRPGSDPARPARHDGNRRRP
;
A
#
# COMPACT_ATOMS: atom_id res chain seq x y z
N MET A 1 21.41 -28.75 -2.01
CA MET A 1 21.98 -28.59 -3.36
C MET A 1 21.03 -27.69 -4.14
N SER A 2 21.19 -26.37 -3.98
CA SER A 2 20.28 -25.38 -4.57
C SER A 2 20.97 -24.81 -5.80
N ALA A 3 20.37 -25.02 -6.97
CA ALA A 3 20.95 -24.66 -8.26
C ALA A 3 21.32 -23.17 -8.28
N GLU A 4 22.60 -22.89 -8.48
CA GLU A 4 23.13 -21.57 -8.76
C GLU A 4 22.68 -21.20 -10.19
N SER A 5 21.43 -20.77 -10.35
CA SER A 5 20.88 -20.27 -11.61
C SER A 5 21.37 -18.85 -11.86
N ALA A 6 22.67 -18.76 -12.13
CA ALA A 6 23.35 -17.55 -12.53
C ALA A 6 23.37 -17.45 -14.07
N TYR A 7 22.97 -16.31 -14.63
CA TYR A 7 22.92 -16.09 -16.08
C TYR A 7 23.49 -14.72 -16.47
N PRO A 8 24.01 -14.54 -17.70
CA PRO A 8 24.57 -13.25 -18.13
C PRO A 8 23.51 -12.16 -18.12
N CYS A 9 23.87 -10.97 -17.62
CA CYS A 9 22.94 -9.85 -17.52
C CYS A 9 22.53 -9.32 -18.91
N PRO A 10 21.24 -9.26 -19.25
CA PRO A 10 20.79 -8.80 -20.56
C PRO A 10 20.96 -7.28 -20.77
N GLU A 11 21.18 -6.50 -19.70
CA GLU A 11 21.27 -5.04 -19.78
C GLU A 11 22.70 -4.55 -20.04
N CYS A 12 23.66 -5.02 -19.24
CA CYS A 12 25.04 -4.58 -19.37
C CYS A 12 25.92 -5.57 -20.15
N GLN A 13 25.48 -6.83 -20.30
CA GLN A 13 26.26 -7.94 -20.90
C GLN A 13 27.64 -8.19 -20.28
N LEU A 14 27.95 -7.50 -19.18
CA LEU A 14 29.24 -7.56 -18.49
C LEU A 14 29.14 -8.35 -17.18
N GLY A 15 28.02 -8.20 -16.47
CA GLY A 15 27.78 -8.85 -15.18
C GLY A 15 26.98 -10.13 -15.28
N THR A 16 26.93 -10.84 -14.16
CA THR A 16 26.11 -12.03 -13.97
C THR A 16 24.95 -11.73 -13.04
N VAL A 17 23.76 -12.16 -13.41
CA VAL A 17 22.57 -12.07 -12.59
C VAL A 17 22.49 -13.33 -11.73
N SER A 18 22.38 -13.16 -10.41
CA SER A 18 22.31 -14.26 -9.44
C SER A 18 21.25 -14.01 -8.37
N ALA A 19 20.72 -15.09 -7.79
CA ALA A 19 19.72 -15.00 -6.73
C ALA A 19 20.30 -14.36 -5.46
N ARG A 20 19.61 -13.35 -4.95
CA ARG A 20 19.97 -12.55 -3.77
C ARG A 20 18.74 -12.16 -2.97
N ARG A 21 18.95 -11.93 -1.68
CA ARG A 21 17.95 -11.32 -0.79
C ARG A 21 18.15 -9.81 -0.77
N VAL A 22 17.08 -9.06 -1.06
CA VAL A 22 17.11 -7.60 -1.12
C VAL A 22 15.95 -7.01 -0.34
N THR A 23 16.02 -5.71 -0.02
CA THR A 23 14.88 -4.98 0.52
C THR A 23 13.98 -4.54 -0.64
N TYR A 24 12.76 -5.06 -0.68
CA TYR A 24 11.74 -4.58 -1.61
C TYR A 24 11.05 -3.35 -1.04
N PHE A 25 10.99 -2.28 -1.83
CA PHE A 25 10.40 -1.01 -1.43
C PHE A 25 9.39 -0.55 -2.47
N ILE A 26 8.16 -0.28 -2.05
CA ILE A 26 7.11 0.29 -2.90
C ILE A 26 6.31 1.35 -2.14
N PHE A 27 5.70 2.27 -2.90
CA PHE A 27 4.64 3.11 -2.39
C PHE A 27 3.28 2.50 -2.74
N ARG A 28 2.44 2.27 -1.73
CA ARG A 28 1.07 1.80 -1.92
C ARG A 28 0.12 2.73 -1.19
N ASN A 29 -0.84 3.32 -1.92
CA ASN A 29 -1.83 4.26 -1.37
C ASN A 29 -1.21 5.43 -0.57
N GLY A 30 -0.07 5.95 -1.03
CA GLY A 30 0.64 7.03 -0.34
C GLY A 30 1.38 6.61 0.94
N GLN A 31 1.43 5.32 1.26
CA GLN A 31 2.24 4.79 2.35
C GLN A 31 3.41 3.95 1.81
N PRO A 32 4.64 4.15 2.31
CA PRO A 32 5.76 3.29 1.96
C PRO A 32 5.58 1.90 2.60
N VAL A 33 5.86 0.87 1.83
CA VAL A 33 5.94 -0.53 2.28
C VAL A 33 7.37 -1.02 2.03
N THR A 34 8.01 -1.52 3.08
CA THR A 34 9.35 -2.11 3.05
C THR A 34 9.26 -3.58 3.45
N VAL A 35 9.78 -4.47 2.60
CA VAL A 35 9.86 -5.90 2.90
C VAL A 35 11.33 -6.31 2.87
N PRO A 36 11.93 -6.69 4.02
CA PRO A 36 13.29 -7.21 4.06
C PRO A 36 13.35 -8.63 3.48
N ASP A 37 14.57 -9.09 3.16
CA ASP A 37 14.86 -10.47 2.75
C ASP A 37 14.05 -10.99 1.54
N PHE A 38 13.63 -10.08 0.65
CA PHE A 38 12.81 -10.40 -0.51
C PHE A 38 13.65 -11.06 -1.63
N PRO A 39 13.19 -12.18 -2.21
CA PRO A 39 13.93 -12.90 -3.24
C PRO A 39 13.98 -12.11 -4.56
N ALA A 40 15.19 -11.88 -5.06
CA ALA A 40 15.43 -11.21 -6.33
C ALA A 40 16.67 -11.76 -7.02
N TRP A 41 16.72 -11.62 -8.34
CA TRP A 41 17.90 -11.81 -9.15
C TRP A 41 18.55 -10.47 -9.40
N VAL A 42 19.82 -10.32 -9.01
CA VAL A 42 20.54 -9.05 -9.07
C VAL A 42 21.82 -9.20 -9.88
N CYS A 43 22.02 -8.30 -10.83
CA CYS A 43 23.30 -8.16 -11.52
C CYS A 43 24.34 -7.53 -10.57
N ASP A 44 25.49 -8.19 -10.46
CA ASP A 44 26.65 -7.74 -9.70
C ASP A 44 27.32 -6.46 -10.26
N VAL A 45 27.15 -6.18 -11.56
CA VAL A 45 27.77 -5.02 -12.24
C VAL A 45 26.82 -3.82 -12.31
N CYS A 46 25.73 -3.91 -13.07
CA CYS A 46 24.84 -2.75 -13.29
C CYS A 46 23.76 -2.59 -12.22
N GLY A 47 23.56 -3.60 -11.37
CA GLY A 47 22.51 -3.60 -10.37
C GLY A 47 21.11 -3.80 -10.93
N ARG A 48 20.93 -4.31 -12.17
CA ARG A 48 19.62 -4.79 -12.63
C ARG A 48 19.01 -5.73 -11.58
N ARG A 49 17.72 -5.56 -11.26
CA ARG A 49 16.99 -6.45 -10.34
C ARG A 49 15.74 -7.01 -11.02
N GLU A 50 15.55 -8.31 -10.90
CA GLU A 50 14.35 -9.02 -11.30
C GLU A 50 13.78 -9.71 -10.06
N TYR A 51 12.56 -9.38 -9.67
CA TYR A 51 11.93 -9.90 -8.46
C TYR A 51 11.24 -11.23 -8.75
N ASP A 52 11.22 -12.14 -7.78
CA ASP A 52 10.48 -13.39 -7.90
C ASP A 52 8.98 -13.13 -8.04
N THR A 53 8.39 -13.63 -9.12
CA THR A 53 7.00 -13.35 -9.48
C THR A 53 6.01 -14.04 -8.53
N ALA A 54 6.35 -15.21 -7.99
CA ALA A 54 5.53 -15.89 -7.00
C ALA A 54 5.55 -15.13 -5.67
N ALA A 55 6.73 -14.71 -5.21
CA ALA A 55 6.87 -13.89 -4.02
C ALA A 55 6.15 -12.53 -4.14
N LEU A 56 6.17 -11.92 -5.34
CA LEU A 56 5.41 -10.70 -5.60
C LEU A 56 3.90 -10.93 -5.51
N ALA A 57 3.40 -12.02 -6.09
CA ALA A 57 1.97 -12.36 -6.03
C ALA A 57 1.51 -12.60 -4.59
N GLU A 58 2.29 -13.33 -3.79
CA GLU A 58 2.02 -13.53 -2.37
C GLU A 58 2.02 -12.22 -1.59
N LEU A 59 3.03 -11.36 -1.82
CA LEU A 59 3.10 -10.05 -1.19
C LEU A 59 1.87 -9.18 -1.54
N GLN A 60 1.44 -9.18 -2.80
CA GLN A 60 0.25 -8.47 -3.23
C GLN A 60 -1.00 -8.97 -2.50
N ALA A 61 -1.20 -10.30 -2.42
CA ALA A 61 -2.31 -10.89 -1.70
C ALA A 61 -2.30 -10.54 -0.20
N MET A 62 -1.14 -10.55 0.46
CA MET A 62 -0.99 -10.12 1.86
C MET A 62 -1.34 -8.63 2.04
N LEU A 63 -0.91 -7.79 1.11
CA LEU A 63 -1.19 -6.36 1.15
C LEU A 63 -2.68 -6.05 0.88
N ASP A 64 -3.34 -6.82 0.03
CA ASP A 64 -4.77 -6.69 -0.25
C ASP A 64 -5.62 -7.10 0.95
N THR A 65 -5.30 -8.22 1.59
CA THR A 65 -6.02 -8.71 2.79
C THR A 65 -5.84 -7.83 4.02
N GLY A 66 -4.67 -7.20 4.19
CA GLY A 66 -4.39 -6.25 5.28
C GLY A 66 -5.05 -4.87 5.12
N SER A 67 -5.65 -4.59 3.96
CA SER A 67 -6.23 -3.28 3.64
C SER A 67 -7.69 -3.14 4.11
N GLN A 68 -8.01 -3.50 5.35
CA GLN A 68 -9.30 -3.09 5.90
C GLN A 68 -9.34 -1.56 5.94
N PRO A 69 -10.31 -0.93 5.27
CA PRO A 69 -10.40 0.52 5.28
C PRO A 69 -10.59 0.92 6.73
N ARG A 70 -9.61 1.66 7.30
CA ARG A 70 -9.82 2.36 8.56
C ARG A 70 -11.11 3.14 8.36
N ARG A 71 -12.21 2.67 8.95
CA ARG A 71 -13.47 3.41 8.96
C ARG A 71 -13.08 4.75 9.53
N ARG A 72 -12.99 5.77 8.68
CA ARG A 72 -12.91 7.14 9.11
C ARG A 72 -14.23 7.34 9.85
N THR A 73 -14.23 7.08 11.15
CA THR A 73 -15.30 7.51 12.03
C THR A 73 -15.34 9.00 11.80
N ARG A 74 -16.31 9.45 10.99
CA ARG A 74 -16.62 10.85 10.80
C ARG A 74 -16.89 11.36 12.20
N ARG A 75 -15.89 11.97 12.82
CA ARG A 75 -16.06 12.63 14.11
C ARG A 75 -17.11 13.70 13.83
N PRO A 76 -18.31 13.62 14.43
CA PRO A 76 -19.32 14.65 14.20
C PRO A 76 -18.66 15.98 14.58
N ARG A 77 -18.69 16.96 13.67
CA ARG A 77 -18.29 18.32 14.01
C ARG A 77 -19.24 18.80 15.11
N PRO A 78 -18.77 19.11 16.32
CA PRO A 78 -19.63 19.72 17.33
C PRO A 78 -19.84 21.17 16.88
N GLY A 79 -21.05 21.50 16.40
CA GLY A 79 -21.35 22.86 15.95
C GLY A 79 -22.48 23.03 14.94
N SER A 80 -23.26 22.00 14.60
CA SER A 80 -24.57 22.25 13.99
C SER A 80 -25.58 22.50 15.12
N ASP A 81 -25.62 23.75 15.59
CA ASP A 81 -26.71 24.26 16.42
C ASP A 81 -28.04 23.90 15.76
N PRO A 82 -28.97 23.21 16.47
CA PRO A 82 -30.31 23.02 15.96
C PRO A 82 -30.96 24.40 15.97
N ALA A 83 -31.12 24.97 14.77
CA ALA A 83 -31.92 26.16 14.55
C ALA A 83 -33.27 25.98 15.27
N ARG A 84 -33.39 26.76 16.32
CA ARG A 84 -34.52 26.93 17.23
C ARG A 84 -35.86 26.79 16.48
N PRO A 85 -36.81 25.96 16.93
CA PRO A 85 -38.09 25.82 16.25
C PRO A 85 -38.82 27.16 16.28
N ALA A 86 -39.23 27.62 15.10
CA ALA A 86 -40.12 28.77 14.96
C ALA A 86 -41.38 28.49 15.77
N ARG A 87 -41.60 29.30 16.81
CA ARG A 87 -42.80 29.25 17.62
C ARG A 87 -43.99 29.56 16.72
N HIS A 88 -44.85 28.58 16.52
CA HIS A 88 -46.24 28.80 16.11
C HIS A 88 -46.91 29.64 17.20
N ASP A 89 -47.01 30.95 16.99
CA ASP A 89 -47.93 31.79 17.77
C ASP A 89 -49.25 31.89 17.00
N GLY A 90 -49.97 30.77 17.05
CA GLY A 90 -51.38 30.72 16.70
C GLY A 90 -52.21 31.01 17.95
N ASN A 91 -52.96 32.13 17.87
CA ASN A 91 -54.28 32.30 18.49
C ASN A 91 -54.37 32.67 19.99
N ARG A 92 -54.76 33.93 20.27
CA ARG A 92 -55.64 34.29 21.40
C ARG A 92 -56.70 35.34 20.99
N ARG A 93 -57.85 34.82 20.55
CA ARG A 93 -59.24 35.14 20.96
C ARG A 93 -59.59 36.58 21.42
N ARG A 94 -60.49 37.23 20.64
CA ARG A 94 -61.82 37.84 20.95
C ARG A 94 -62.09 38.43 22.37
N PRO A 95 -62.87 39.52 22.51
CA PRO A 95 -64.32 39.54 22.21
C PRO A 95 -64.76 40.43 21.05
#